data_AF-A0A5A9ZW24-F1
#
_entry.id   AF-A0A5A9ZW24-F1
#
_cell.length_a   1.000
_cell.length_b   1.000
_cell.length_c   1.000
_cell.angle_alpha   90.00
_cell.angle_beta   90.00
_cell.angle_gamma   90.00
#
_symmetry.space_group_name_H-M   'P 1'
#
loop_
_entity.id
_entity.type
_entity.pdbx_description
1 polymer ?
#
loop_
_entity_poly.entity_id
_entity_poly.type
_entity_poly.pdbx_seq_one_letter_code
_entity_poly.pdbx_strand_id
1 'polypeptide(L)'
;MEHPEWETWRDMTLALGIPQPEADAAWQLLLGGVDSQGELNAEATARTSSRQEQREIRMTNSWYHAAVDLIADHLAIERPTMALWAGGFDTSEYAYEKGHMPLARTRIGSVLNALKLHSNDKLTGPMWNLVSKAFVSRANGPVHIFVRAYDPDSILIRLEVPHLHLVKQLNPDVKMIWHPLYTDAAGRTKEISKDFQLVDNAEYATRDTCASVLQHYLRLIHPDVDAAERSAVGLSAPAGGNGKKTAGQLAYASMETLLEVNGNKLRPPSGT
;
A
#
# COMPACT_ATOMS: atom_id res chain seq x y z
N MET A 1 -8.97 31.19 -8.38
CA MET A 1 -8.84 30.40 -9.62
C MET A 1 -9.34 29.01 -9.28
N GLU A 2 -10.31 28.50 -10.02
CA GLU A 2 -10.88 27.18 -9.77
C GLU A 2 -9.83 26.11 -10.08
N HIS A 3 -9.66 25.13 -9.20
CA HIS A 3 -8.66 24.07 -9.38
C HIS A 3 -9.04 23.21 -10.60
N PRO A 4 -8.10 22.85 -11.49
CA PRO A 4 -8.41 22.23 -12.80
C PRO A 4 -9.17 20.90 -12.71
N GLU A 5 -9.07 20.21 -11.59
CA GLU A 5 -9.76 18.92 -11.35
C GLU A 5 -11.17 19.06 -10.74
N TRP A 6 -11.67 20.29 -10.54
CA TRP A 6 -12.99 20.52 -9.94
C TRP A 6 -14.14 19.94 -10.76
N GLU A 7 -14.15 20.18 -12.07
CA GLU A 7 -15.22 19.67 -12.94
C GLU A 7 -15.26 18.14 -12.92
N THR A 8 -14.09 17.48 -12.99
CA THR A 8 -13.95 16.03 -12.83
C THR A 8 -14.53 15.55 -11.50
N TRP A 9 -14.17 16.19 -10.38
CA TRP A 9 -14.68 15.83 -9.05
C TRP A 9 -16.21 15.94 -8.97
N ARG A 10 -16.76 17.10 -9.36
CA ARG A 10 -18.19 17.38 -9.32
C ARG A 10 -18.96 16.37 -10.17
N ASP A 11 -18.53 16.17 -11.41
CA ASP A 11 -19.27 15.33 -12.36
C ASP A 11 -19.24 13.85 -11.94
N MET A 12 -18.10 13.36 -11.44
CA MET A 12 -18.00 11.97 -10.97
C MET A 12 -18.77 11.74 -9.66
N THR A 13 -18.69 12.66 -8.69
CA THR A 13 -19.44 12.53 -7.43
C THR A 13 -20.95 12.60 -7.67
N LEU A 14 -21.39 13.48 -8.57
CA LEU A 14 -22.79 13.57 -9.00
C LEU A 14 -23.25 12.27 -9.67
N ALA A 15 -22.47 11.74 -10.62
CA ALA A 15 -22.78 10.50 -11.33
C ALA A 15 -22.88 9.28 -10.38
N LEU A 16 -22.12 9.29 -9.29
CA LEU A 16 -22.15 8.26 -8.26
C LEU A 16 -23.21 8.51 -7.18
N GLY A 17 -24.01 9.57 -7.29
CA GLY A 17 -25.07 9.89 -6.33
C GLY A 17 -24.56 10.29 -4.94
N ILE A 18 -23.37 10.91 -4.86
CA ILE A 18 -22.86 11.50 -3.62
C ILE A 18 -23.53 12.87 -3.43
N PRO A 19 -24.10 13.19 -2.25
CA PRO A 19 -24.75 14.47 -2.01
C PRO A 19 -23.80 15.64 -2.32
N GLN A 20 -24.22 16.56 -3.18
CA GLN A 20 -23.33 17.64 -3.65
C GLN A 20 -22.84 18.56 -2.52
N PRO A 21 -23.64 18.97 -1.51
CA PRO A 21 -23.11 19.74 -0.38
C PRO A 21 -22.00 19.03 0.38
N GLU A 22 -22.06 17.70 0.46
CA GLU A 22 -21.04 16.87 1.07
C GLU A 22 -19.79 16.78 0.20
N ALA A 23 -19.96 16.51 -1.11
CA ALA A 23 -18.87 16.48 -2.07
C ALA A 23 -18.13 17.84 -2.16
N ASP A 24 -18.86 18.95 -2.17
CA ASP A 24 -18.29 20.29 -2.21
C ASP A 24 -17.48 20.59 -0.94
N ALA A 25 -18.01 20.22 0.23
CA ALA A 25 -17.29 20.37 1.49
C ALA A 25 -16.03 19.50 1.55
N ALA A 26 -16.12 18.24 1.11
CA ALA A 26 -14.96 17.34 1.02
C ALA A 26 -13.90 17.91 0.08
N TRP A 27 -14.30 18.48 -1.07
CA TRP A 27 -13.37 19.13 -2.00
C TRP A 27 -12.58 20.27 -1.36
N GLN A 28 -13.27 21.18 -0.66
CA GLN A 28 -12.60 22.28 0.04
C GLN A 28 -11.64 21.77 1.11
N LEU A 29 -12.02 20.72 1.84
CA LEU A 29 -11.16 20.09 2.85
C LEU A 29 -9.93 19.42 2.23
N LEU A 30 -10.08 18.76 1.08
CA LEU A 30 -8.98 18.16 0.33
C LEU A 30 -7.97 19.22 -0.13
N LEU A 31 -8.44 20.34 -0.71
CA LEU A 31 -7.55 21.44 -1.13
C LEU A 31 -6.86 22.09 0.06
N GLY A 32 -7.58 22.38 1.14
CA GLY A 32 -6.99 22.92 2.38
C GLY A 32 -5.97 21.95 3.01
N GLY A 33 -6.18 20.65 2.86
CA GLY A 33 -5.20 19.63 3.25
C GLY A 33 -3.94 19.67 2.41
N VAL A 34 -4.04 19.82 1.08
CA VAL A 34 -2.87 19.96 0.19
C VAL A 34 -2.07 21.20 0.56
N ASP A 35 -2.74 22.33 0.74
CA ASP A 35 -2.10 23.62 1.07
C ASP A 35 -1.37 23.58 2.41
N SER A 36 -1.96 22.93 3.42
CA SER A 36 -1.35 22.83 4.77
C SER A 36 -0.28 21.74 4.90
N GLN A 37 -0.26 20.72 4.03
CA GLN A 37 0.65 19.58 4.19
C GLN A 37 2.14 19.95 4.06
N GLY A 38 2.45 21.04 3.34
CA GLY A 38 3.82 21.54 3.19
C GLY A 38 4.48 21.88 4.53
N GLU A 39 3.75 22.53 5.43
CA GLU A 39 4.22 22.91 6.76
C GLU A 39 4.47 21.68 7.64
N LEU A 40 3.55 20.72 7.64
CA LEU A 40 3.70 19.45 8.37
C LEU A 40 4.89 18.64 7.86
N ASN A 41 5.15 18.67 6.54
CA ASN A 41 6.31 18.01 5.95
C ASN A 41 7.63 18.65 6.42
N ALA A 42 7.66 19.98 6.52
CA ALA A 42 8.81 20.73 7.04
C ALA A 42 9.01 20.48 8.54
N GLU A 43 7.94 20.56 9.34
CA GLU A 43 7.97 20.26 10.78
C GLU A 43 8.51 18.86 11.04
N ALA A 44 7.96 17.85 10.36
CA ALA A 44 8.41 16.47 10.49
C ALA A 44 9.93 16.35 10.29
N THR A 45 10.46 16.99 9.26
CA THR A 45 11.89 16.93 8.91
C THR A 45 12.75 17.67 9.94
N ALA A 46 12.27 18.80 10.47
CA ALA A 46 12.98 19.59 11.46
C ALA A 46 13.01 18.93 12.85
N ARG A 47 11.93 18.21 13.20
CA ARG A 47 11.75 17.65 14.55
C ARG A 47 12.50 16.35 14.79
N THR A 48 12.67 15.51 13.77
CA THR A 48 13.23 14.16 13.95
C THR A 48 13.83 13.59 12.67
N SER A 49 14.84 12.74 12.82
CA SER A 49 15.40 11.90 11.75
C SER A 49 14.70 10.55 11.63
N SER A 50 13.86 10.17 12.60
CA SER A 50 13.09 8.93 12.59
C SER A 50 12.01 8.98 11.49
N ARG A 51 12.12 8.08 10.51
CA ARG A 51 11.13 8.00 9.42
C ARG A 51 9.71 7.71 9.93
N GLN A 52 9.59 6.94 11.00
CA GLN A 52 8.29 6.59 11.58
C GLN A 52 7.64 7.81 12.22
N GLU A 53 8.37 8.53 13.09
CA GLU A 53 7.86 9.75 13.72
C GLU A 53 7.54 10.84 12.67
N GLN A 54 8.37 10.96 11.63
CA GLN A 54 8.06 11.87 10.52
C GLN A 54 6.72 11.54 9.85
N ARG A 55 6.42 10.25 9.64
CA ARG A 55 5.14 9.82 9.05
C ARG A 55 3.98 10.11 9.99
N GLU A 56 4.15 9.90 11.29
CA GLU A 56 3.14 10.20 12.30
C GLU A 56 2.79 11.69 12.32
N ILE A 57 3.80 12.58 12.31
CA ILE A 57 3.60 14.03 12.21
C ILE A 57 2.88 14.39 10.91
N ARG A 58 3.30 13.83 9.77
CA ARG A 58 2.65 14.14 8.47
C ARG A 58 1.18 13.69 8.43
N MET A 59 0.78 12.71 9.22
CA MET A 59 -0.58 12.21 9.30
C MET A 59 -1.48 12.99 10.29
N THR A 60 -0.99 14.05 10.94
CA THR A 60 -1.82 14.88 11.85
C THR A 60 -2.65 15.95 11.13
N ASN A 61 -2.60 16.00 9.80
CA ASN A 61 -3.32 17.00 8.99
C ASN A 61 -4.84 16.94 9.22
N SER A 62 -5.36 17.87 10.01
CA SER A 62 -6.77 17.92 10.41
C SER A 62 -7.73 18.10 9.24
N TRP A 63 -7.32 18.79 8.18
CA TRP A 63 -8.11 18.94 6.96
C TRP A 63 -8.35 17.60 6.27
N TYR A 64 -7.30 16.79 6.15
CA TYR A 64 -7.43 15.45 5.58
C TYR A 64 -8.24 14.50 6.47
N HIS A 65 -8.12 14.59 7.80
CA HIS A 65 -9.00 13.83 8.69
C HIS A 65 -10.47 14.20 8.47
N ALA A 66 -10.80 15.50 8.48
CA ALA A 66 -12.16 15.97 8.24
C ALA A 66 -12.69 15.58 6.85
N ALA A 67 -11.85 15.66 5.81
CA ALA A 67 -12.22 15.23 4.47
C ALA A 67 -12.55 13.73 4.41
N VAL A 68 -11.71 12.90 5.04
CA VAL A 68 -11.88 11.44 5.07
C VAL A 68 -13.10 11.07 5.88
N ASP A 69 -13.32 11.68 7.04
CA ASP A 69 -14.50 11.42 7.89
C ASP A 69 -15.79 11.70 7.12
N LEU A 70 -15.83 12.77 6.33
CA LEU A 70 -16.99 13.14 5.54
C LEU A 70 -17.30 12.09 4.47
N ILE A 71 -16.28 11.63 3.74
CA ILE A 71 -16.48 10.72 2.58
C ILE A 71 -16.40 9.24 2.93
N ALA A 72 -16.10 8.87 4.18
CA ALA A 72 -15.76 7.51 4.54
C ALA A 72 -16.89 6.52 4.22
N ASP A 73 -18.16 6.94 4.31
CA ASP A 73 -19.32 6.08 4.01
C ASP A 73 -19.41 5.67 2.54
N HIS A 74 -18.78 6.44 1.66
CA HIS A 74 -18.67 6.12 0.24
C HIS A 74 -17.52 5.16 -0.10
N LEU A 75 -16.77 4.69 0.92
CA LEU A 75 -15.78 3.61 0.82
C LEU A 75 -16.38 2.22 1.07
N ALA A 76 -17.71 2.11 1.11
CA ALA A 76 -18.41 0.85 1.34
C ALA A 76 -18.03 -0.25 0.33
N ILE A 77 -18.08 -1.50 0.79
CA ILE A 77 -17.70 -2.69 0.03
C ILE A 77 -18.96 -3.30 -0.58
N GLU A 78 -19.12 -3.13 -1.90
CA GLU A 78 -20.31 -3.62 -2.63
C GLU A 78 -20.14 -5.04 -3.20
N ARG A 79 -18.98 -5.67 -2.96
CA ARG A 79 -18.69 -7.06 -3.32
C ARG A 79 -18.61 -7.94 -2.07
N PRO A 80 -18.62 -9.28 -2.21
CA PRO A 80 -18.60 -10.16 -1.05
C PRO A 80 -17.41 -9.96 -0.11
N THR A 81 -16.27 -9.49 -0.63
CA THR A 81 -15.03 -9.34 0.16
C THR A 81 -14.20 -8.12 -0.26
N MET A 82 -13.36 -7.65 0.67
CA MET A 82 -12.35 -6.62 0.43
C MET A 82 -11.13 -7.19 -0.31
N ALA A 83 -10.47 -6.34 -1.10
CA ALA A 83 -9.09 -6.55 -1.56
C ALA A 83 -8.14 -5.45 -1.08
N LEU A 84 -6.98 -5.86 -0.59
CA LEU A 84 -5.81 -5.02 -0.39
C LEU A 84 -4.68 -5.51 -1.30
N TRP A 85 -3.75 -4.63 -1.67
CA TRP A 85 -2.71 -5.02 -2.61
C TRP A 85 -1.39 -4.27 -2.49
N ALA A 86 -0.32 -4.91 -2.96
CA ALA A 86 0.99 -4.31 -3.15
C ALA A 86 1.64 -4.79 -4.45
N GLY A 87 2.46 -3.92 -5.05
CA GLY A 87 3.24 -4.24 -6.25
C GLY A 87 2.69 -3.71 -7.57
N GLY A 88 1.88 -2.64 -7.55
CA GLY A 88 1.48 -1.88 -8.75
C GLY A 88 -0.01 -2.01 -9.12
N PHE A 89 -0.50 -1.06 -9.92
CA PHE A 89 -1.92 -0.87 -10.20
C PHE A 89 -2.61 -2.11 -10.80
N ASP A 90 -1.93 -2.87 -11.66
CA ASP A 90 -2.49 -4.10 -12.25
C ASP A 90 -2.89 -5.15 -11.19
N THR A 91 -2.28 -5.12 -10.00
CA THR A 91 -2.68 -5.99 -8.89
C THR A 91 -4.07 -5.64 -8.37
N SER A 92 -4.42 -4.34 -8.35
CA SER A 92 -5.76 -3.87 -8.01
C SER A 92 -6.80 -4.40 -8.99
N GLU A 93 -6.48 -4.33 -10.29
CA GLU A 93 -7.35 -4.80 -11.36
C GLU A 93 -7.55 -6.32 -11.29
N TYR A 94 -6.46 -7.07 -11.13
CA TYR A 94 -6.52 -8.52 -10.94
C TYR A 94 -7.41 -8.90 -9.75
N ALA A 95 -7.27 -8.22 -8.61
CA ALA A 95 -8.10 -8.48 -7.43
C ALA A 95 -9.58 -8.18 -7.69
N TYR A 96 -9.89 -7.14 -8.46
CA TYR A 96 -11.25 -6.81 -8.86
C TYR A 96 -11.86 -7.84 -9.81
N GLU A 97 -11.11 -8.28 -10.82
CA GLU A 97 -11.53 -9.35 -11.73
C GLU A 97 -11.80 -10.67 -10.99
N LYS A 98 -11.04 -10.94 -9.91
CA LYS A 98 -11.20 -12.10 -9.03
C LYS A 98 -12.43 -12.06 -8.12
N GLY A 99 -13.21 -10.98 -8.13
CA GLY A 99 -14.44 -10.90 -7.34
C GLY A 99 -14.35 -10.03 -6.08
N HIS A 100 -13.20 -9.41 -5.82
CA HIS A 100 -12.95 -8.67 -4.57
C HIS A 100 -12.98 -7.15 -4.80
N MET A 101 -13.27 -6.34 -3.78
CA MET A 101 -13.33 -4.87 -3.93
C MET A 101 -12.02 -4.21 -3.45
N PRO A 102 -11.18 -3.66 -4.33
CA PRO A 102 -10.06 -2.80 -3.92
C PRO A 102 -10.52 -1.35 -3.68
N LEU A 103 -9.71 -0.59 -2.92
CA LEU A 103 -9.99 0.81 -2.58
C LEU A 103 -10.39 1.66 -3.79
N ALA A 104 -9.60 1.63 -4.86
CA ALA A 104 -9.79 2.43 -6.06
C ALA A 104 -11.07 2.09 -6.86
N ARG A 105 -11.79 1.03 -6.47
CA ARG A 105 -13.05 0.59 -7.11
C ARG A 105 -14.28 0.86 -6.23
N THR A 106 -14.11 1.38 -5.02
CA THR A 106 -15.22 1.93 -4.23
C THR A 106 -15.77 3.20 -4.89
N ARG A 107 -16.99 3.62 -4.51
CA ARG A 107 -17.62 4.83 -5.05
C ARG A 107 -16.66 6.03 -4.98
N ILE A 108 -16.29 6.48 -3.77
CA ILE A 108 -15.40 7.64 -3.67
C ILE A 108 -13.94 7.33 -4.01
N GLY A 109 -13.47 6.10 -3.77
CA GLY A 109 -12.10 5.72 -4.12
C GLY A 109 -11.82 5.82 -5.62
N SER A 110 -12.83 5.51 -6.46
CA SER A 110 -12.73 5.66 -7.92
C SER A 110 -12.62 7.13 -8.36
N VAL A 111 -13.32 8.03 -7.67
CA VAL A 111 -13.20 9.48 -7.89
C VAL A 111 -11.80 9.95 -7.53
N LEU A 112 -11.35 9.68 -6.30
CA LEU A 112 -10.02 10.10 -5.83
C LEU A 112 -8.88 9.57 -6.72
N ASN A 113 -9.02 8.35 -7.24
CA ASN A 113 -8.03 7.74 -8.13
C ASN A 113 -7.97 8.40 -9.52
N ALA A 114 -9.04 9.06 -9.97
CA ALA A 114 -9.07 9.77 -11.25
C ALA A 114 -8.45 11.16 -11.17
N LEU A 115 -8.34 11.74 -9.97
CA LEU A 115 -7.90 13.12 -9.79
C LEU A 115 -6.37 13.26 -9.72
N LYS A 116 -5.87 14.34 -10.30
CA LYS A 116 -4.50 14.84 -10.04
C LYS A 116 -4.56 16.06 -9.14
N LEU A 117 -4.82 15.84 -7.85
CA LEU A 117 -4.95 16.91 -6.85
C LEU A 117 -3.71 17.80 -6.74
N HIS A 118 -2.51 17.23 -6.90
CA HIS A 118 -1.28 18.01 -6.92
C HIS A 118 -0.17 17.20 -7.60
N SER A 119 0.81 17.86 -8.22
CA SER A 119 1.95 17.21 -8.90
C SER A 119 3.02 16.67 -7.93
N ASN A 120 3.01 17.14 -6.69
CA ASN A 120 3.89 16.70 -5.60
C ASN A 120 3.17 15.71 -4.69
N ASP A 121 3.47 14.43 -4.87
CA ASP A 121 2.89 13.33 -4.09
C ASP A 121 3.19 13.42 -2.59
N LYS A 122 4.20 14.19 -2.16
CA LYS A 122 4.48 14.40 -0.73
C LYS A 122 3.37 15.21 -0.04
N LEU A 123 2.57 15.96 -0.80
CA LEU A 123 1.45 16.71 -0.26
C LEU A 123 0.18 15.85 -0.18
N THR A 124 0.02 14.89 -1.08
CA THR A 124 -1.20 14.04 -1.16
C THR A 124 -1.03 12.66 -0.52
N GLY A 125 0.20 12.18 -0.33
CA GLY A 125 0.48 10.87 0.26
C GLY A 125 -0.15 10.64 1.64
N PRO A 126 -0.09 11.60 2.59
CA PRO A 126 -0.75 11.45 3.89
C PRO A 126 -2.27 11.30 3.81
N MET A 127 -2.94 11.96 2.85
CA MET A 127 -4.37 11.76 2.59
C MET A 127 -4.64 10.30 2.18
N TRP A 128 -3.85 9.74 1.26
CA TRP A 128 -4.01 8.35 0.83
C TRP A 128 -3.85 7.35 1.97
N ASN A 129 -2.97 7.62 2.95
CA ASN A 129 -2.84 6.79 4.16
C ASN A 129 -4.13 6.81 4.99
N LEU A 130 -4.76 7.99 5.16
CA LEU A 130 -6.00 8.13 5.92
C LEU A 130 -7.17 7.45 5.20
N VAL A 131 -7.31 7.65 3.89
CA VAL A 131 -8.31 6.99 3.05
C VAL A 131 -8.16 5.45 3.11
N SER A 132 -6.93 4.97 3.00
CA SER A 132 -6.59 3.55 3.12
C SER A 132 -7.02 2.97 4.49
N LYS A 133 -6.72 3.66 5.59
CA LYS A 133 -7.15 3.25 6.93
C LYS A 133 -8.67 3.26 7.09
N ALA A 134 -9.35 4.28 6.55
CA ALA A 134 -10.80 4.37 6.57
C ALA A 134 -11.45 3.22 5.77
N PHE A 135 -10.88 2.87 4.62
CA PHE A 135 -11.32 1.73 3.82
C PHE A 135 -11.14 0.39 4.55
N VAL A 136 -9.97 0.14 5.14
CA VAL A 136 -9.73 -1.08 5.95
C VAL A 136 -10.74 -1.20 7.09
N SER A 137 -11.17 -0.08 7.67
CA SER A 137 -12.17 -0.06 8.74
C SER A 137 -13.56 -0.53 8.28
N ARG A 138 -13.81 -0.63 6.97
CA ARG A 138 -15.05 -1.16 6.39
C ARG A 138 -15.05 -2.68 6.23
N ALA A 139 -13.96 -3.36 6.57
CA ALA A 139 -13.88 -4.82 6.48
C ALA A 139 -14.94 -5.48 7.39
N ASN A 140 -15.85 -6.25 6.78
CA ASN A 140 -16.94 -6.94 7.47
C ASN A 140 -16.90 -8.47 7.27
N GLY A 141 -15.90 -8.98 6.54
CA GLY A 141 -15.72 -10.39 6.22
C GLY A 141 -14.28 -10.65 5.75
N PRO A 142 -14.04 -11.74 5.00
CA PRO A 142 -12.71 -12.04 4.47
C PRO A 142 -12.10 -10.87 3.70
N VAL A 143 -10.80 -10.66 3.89
CA VAL A 143 -9.98 -9.67 3.20
C VAL A 143 -8.88 -10.39 2.45
N HIS A 144 -8.92 -10.28 1.13
CA HIS A 144 -7.93 -10.88 0.24
C HIS A 144 -6.79 -9.90 0.00
N ILE A 145 -5.56 -10.33 0.24
CA ILE A 145 -4.36 -9.49 0.22
C ILE A 145 -3.43 -9.99 -0.88
N PHE A 146 -3.35 -9.23 -1.97
CA PHE A 146 -2.63 -9.59 -3.18
C PHE A 146 -1.24 -8.94 -3.22
N VAL A 147 -0.18 -9.75 -3.28
CA VAL A 147 1.21 -9.26 -3.15
C VAL A 147 2.03 -9.70 -4.35
N ARG A 148 2.33 -8.76 -5.25
CA ARG A 148 3.27 -8.96 -6.37
C ARG A 148 4.70 -8.54 -6.01
N ALA A 149 4.82 -7.59 -5.08
CA ALA A 149 6.08 -7.17 -4.49
C ALA A 149 5.87 -6.94 -2.99
N TYR A 150 6.73 -7.55 -2.18
CA TYR A 150 6.76 -7.26 -0.75
C TYR A 150 7.62 -6.02 -0.52
N ASP A 151 7.16 -5.12 0.34
CA ASP A 151 7.93 -3.98 0.84
C ASP A 151 7.42 -3.67 2.25
N PRO A 152 8.26 -3.79 3.31
CA PRO A 152 7.84 -3.52 4.68
C PRO A 152 7.46 -2.06 4.93
N ASP A 153 7.93 -1.12 4.11
CA ASP A 153 7.62 0.31 4.20
C ASP A 153 6.32 0.71 3.48
N SER A 154 5.75 -0.20 2.66
CA SER A 154 4.51 0.01 1.93
C SER A 154 3.33 0.33 2.85
N ILE A 155 2.33 1.05 2.32
CA ILE A 155 1.07 1.33 3.04
C ILE A 155 0.40 0.02 3.48
N LEU A 156 0.40 -0.99 2.61
CA LEU A 156 -0.16 -2.30 2.92
C LEU A 156 0.44 -2.89 4.20
N ILE A 157 1.76 -3.06 4.23
CA ILE A 157 2.42 -3.80 5.31
C ILE A 157 2.52 -2.98 6.59
N ARG A 158 2.78 -1.67 6.48
CA ARG A 158 3.03 -0.82 7.64
C ARG A 158 1.76 -0.24 8.26
N LEU A 159 0.69 -0.04 7.47
CA LEU A 159 -0.52 0.65 7.91
C LEU A 159 -1.76 -0.24 7.85
N GLU A 160 -2.08 -0.77 6.67
CA GLU A 160 -3.34 -1.49 6.45
C GLU A 160 -3.40 -2.79 7.25
N VAL A 161 -2.35 -3.61 7.15
CA VAL A 161 -2.30 -4.92 7.83
C VAL A 161 -2.35 -4.76 9.35
N PRO A 162 -1.56 -3.90 10.00
CA PRO A 162 -1.70 -3.64 11.44
C PRO A 162 -3.10 -3.14 11.83
N HIS A 163 -3.69 -2.23 11.05
CA HIS A 163 -5.04 -1.73 11.34
C HIS A 163 -6.10 -2.84 11.17
N LEU A 164 -5.94 -3.71 10.18
CA LEU A 164 -6.82 -4.85 9.96
C LEU A 164 -6.76 -5.87 11.11
N HIS A 165 -5.63 -6.01 11.80
CA HIS A 165 -5.56 -6.81 13.02
C HIS A 165 -6.44 -6.22 14.14
N LEU A 166 -6.52 -4.88 14.25
CA LEU A 166 -7.42 -4.22 15.20
C LEU A 166 -8.89 -4.42 14.81
N VAL A 167 -9.22 -4.27 13.53
CA VAL A 167 -10.58 -4.54 13.03
C VAL A 167 -10.99 -5.99 13.31
N LYS A 168 -10.09 -6.96 13.07
CA LYS A 168 -10.32 -8.37 13.37
C LYS A 168 -10.58 -8.67 14.85
N GLN A 169 -9.99 -7.90 15.78
CA GLN A 169 -10.27 -8.06 17.21
C GLN A 169 -11.73 -7.68 17.54
N LEU A 170 -12.33 -6.77 16.78
CA LEU A 170 -13.71 -6.32 16.94
C LEU A 170 -14.71 -7.13 16.09
N ASN A 171 -14.24 -7.70 14.97
CA ASN A 171 -15.03 -8.51 14.06
C ASN A 171 -14.28 -9.81 13.69
N PRO A 172 -14.57 -10.94 14.37
CA PRO A 172 -13.93 -12.22 14.10
C PRO A 172 -14.17 -12.81 12.71
N ASP A 173 -15.18 -12.34 11.97
CA ASP A 173 -15.43 -12.77 10.59
C ASP A 173 -14.38 -12.26 9.61
N VAL A 174 -13.61 -11.24 10.02
CA VAL A 174 -12.49 -10.70 9.27
C VAL A 174 -11.32 -11.69 9.29
N LYS A 175 -11.10 -12.34 8.14
CA LYS A 175 -9.98 -13.25 7.90
C LYS A 175 -9.05 -12.64 6.85
N MET A 176 -7.75 -12.65 7.12
CA MET A 176 -6.74 -12.22 6.15
C MET A 176 -6.32 -13.42 5.31
N ILE A 177 -6.55 -13.35 4.00
CA ILE A 177 -6.20 -14.39 3.03
C ILE A 177 -5.18 -13.79 2.08
N TRP A 178 -3.99 -14.38 2.01
CA TRP A 178 -2.85 -13.82 1.28
C TRP A 178 -2.64 -14.55 -0.06
N HIS A 179 -2.30 -13.79 -1.09
CA HIS A 179 -2.13 -14.25 -2.47
C HIS A 179 -0.81 -13.72 -3.03
N PRO A 180 0.25 -14.54 -3.14
CA PRO A 180 1.49 -14.15 -3.80
C PRO A 180 1.27 -14.18 -5.32
N LEU A 181 1.66 -13.10 -6.00
CA LEU A 181 1.40 -12.94 -7.42
C LEU A 181 2.69 -12.83 -8.23
N TYR A 182 2.61 -13.25 -9.48
CA TYR A 182 3.60 -12.98 -10.51
C TYR A 182 2.91 -12.53 -11.79
N THR A 183 3.49 -11.52 -12.46
CA THR A 183 3.06 -11.08 -13.79
C THR A 183 4.16 -11.42 -14.78
N ASP A 184 3.82 -12.22 -15.78
CA ASP A 184 4.77 -12.63 -16.82
C ASP A 184 5.08 -11.50 -17.81
N ALA A 185 6.04 -11.73 -18.70
CA ALA A 185 6.43 -10.75 -19.74
C ALA A 185 5.30 -10.43 -20.74
N ALA A 186 4.26 -11.26 -20.82
CA ALA A 186 3.07 -11.01 -21.63
C ALA A 186 1.99 -10.22 -20.86
N GLY A 187 2.29 -9.76 -19.64
CA GLY A 187 1.37 -9.01 -18.80
C GLY A 187 0.32 -9.87 -18.09
N ARG A 188 0.45 -11.20 -18.10
CA ARG A 188 -0.53 -12.10 -17.48
C ARG A 188 -0.17 -12.32 -16.02
N THR A 189 -1.11 -11.98 -15.14
CA THR A 189 -0.96 -12.17 -13.69
C THR A 189 -1.53 -13.51 -13.26
N LYS A 190 -0.76 -14.26 -12.45
CA LYS A 190 -1.15 -15.54 -11.83
C LYS A 190 -0.69 -15.58 -10.37
N GLU A 191 -1.26 -16.49 -9.61
CA GLU A 191 -0.88 -16.72 -8.22
C GLU A 191 0.21 -17.80 -8.13
N ILE A 192 1.08 -17.70 -7.14
CA ILE A 192 2.21 -18.62 -6.95
C ILE A 192 1.81 -19.68 -5.93
N SER A 193 1.82 -20.96 -6.32
CA SER A 193 1.51 -22.08 -5.43
C SER A 193 2.67 -22.43 -4.49
N LYS A 194 2.41 -23.31 -3.50
CA LYS A 194 3.44 -23.81 -2.57
C LYS A 194 4.57 -24.56 -3.26
N ASP A 195 4.28 -25.15 -4.43
CA ASP A 195 5.23 -25.87 -5.26
C ASP A 195 5.87 -24.97 -6.33
N PHE A 196 5.76 -23.65 -6.14
CA PHE A 196 6.34 -22.64 -7.03
C PHE A 196 5.82 -22.72 -8.47
N GLN A 197 4.55 -23.11 -8.64
CA GLN A 197 3.87 -23.13 -9.94
C GLN A 197 2.92 -21.93 -10.05
N LEU A 198 2.72 -21.43 -11.28
CA LEU A 198 1.71 -20.41 -11.54
C LEU A 198 0.34 -21.06 -11.69
N VAL A 199 -0.62 -20.62 -10.88
CA VAL A 199 -1.98 -21.16 -10.80
C VAL A 199 -3.02 -20.05 -10.75
N ASP A 200 -4.29 -20.41 -10.91
CA ASP A 200 -5.40 -19.45 -10.87
C ASP A 200 -5.80 -19.04 -9.44
N ASN A 201 -5.47 -19.84 -8.43
CA ASN A 201 -5.77 -19.57 -7.02
C ASN A 201 -4.75 -20.24 -6.10
N ALA A 202 -4.09 -19.47 -5.24
CA ALA A 202 -3.16 -19.92 -4.21
C ALA A 202 -3.32 -19.06 -2.95
N GLU A 203 -4.06 -19.60 -1.97
CA GLU A 203 -4.39 -18.91 -0.73
C GLU A 203 -3.47 -19.29 0.42
N TYR A 204 -3.07 -18.29 1.20
CA TYR A 204 -2.21 -18.45 2.37
C TYR A 204 -2.80 -17.75 3.59
N ALA A 205 -2.75 -18.44 4.74
CA ALA A 205 -3.29 -17.90 5.99
C ALA A 205 -2.42 -16.82 6.64
N THR A 206 -1.15 -16.70 6.23
CA THR A 206 -0.18 -15.79 6.87
C THR A 206 0.62 -15.00 5.84
N ARG A 207 0.98 -13.78 6.23
CA ARG A 207 1.92 -12.92 5.51
C ARG A 207 3.24 -13.64 5.25
N ASP A 208 3.79 -14.28 6.28
CA ASP A 208 5.16 -14.82 6.22
C ASP A 208 5.26 -15.99 5.22
N THR A 209 4.24 -16.86 5.15
CA THR A 209 4.22 -17.92 4.14
C THR A 209 4.02 -17.33 2.73
N CYS A 210 3.12 -16.36 2.57
CA CYS A 210 2.94 -15.67 1.28
C CYS A 210 4.23 -15.00 0.80
N ALA A 211 4.89 -14.22 1.65
CA ALA A 211 6.12 -13.52 1.34
C ALA A 211 7.27 -14.48 1.05
N SER A 212 7.39 -15.57 1.82
CA SER A 212 8.38 -16.62 1.57
C SER A 212 8.19 -17.29 0.21
N VAL A 213 6.95 -17.67 -0.14
CA VAL A 213 6.64 -18.28 -1.45
C VAL A 213 6.97 -17.33 -2.60
N LEU A 214 6.55 -16.07 -2.49
CA LEU A 214 6.87 -15.04 -3.48
C LEU A 214 8.38 -14.91 -3.66
N GLN A 215 9.13 -14.77 -2.57
CA GLN A 215 10.58 -14.60 -2.63
C GLN A 215 11.29 -15.80 -3.24
N HIS A 216 10.91 -17.02 -2.84
CA HIS A 216 11.51 -18.24 -3.39
C HIS A 216 11.23 -18.38 -4.88
N TYR A 217 9.99 -18.13 -5.32
CA TYR A 217 9.64 -18.16 -6.73
C TYR A 217 10.46 -17.16 -7.55
N LEU A 218 10.57 -15.91 -7.09
CA LEU A 218 11.35 -14.88 -7.77
C LEU A 218 12.83 -15.26 -7.94
N ARG A 219 13.44 -15.92 -6.93
CA ARG A 219 14.82 -16.44 -7.05
C ARG A 219 14.96 -17.54 -8.10
N LEU A 220 13.97 -18.43 -8.21
CA LEU A 220 14.00 -19.53 -9.18
C LEU A 220 13.98 -19.03 -10.63
N ILE A 221 13.20 -17.99 -10.91
CA ILE A 221 13.05 -17.45 -12.27
C ILE A 221 14.06 -16.34 -12.61
N HIS A 222 14.79 -15.84 -11.61
CA HIS A 222 15.86 -14.85 -11.77
C HIS A 222 17.18 -15.34 -11.13
N PRO A 223 17.74 -16.49 -11.55
CA PRO A 223 18.92 -17.07 -10.91
C PRO A 223 20.18 -16.20 -11.04
N ASP A 224 20.25 -15.34 -12.06
CA ASP A 224 21.39 -14.43 -12.30
C ASP A 224 21.49 -13.32 -11.24
N VAL A 225 20.39 -13.04 -10.54
CA VAL A 225 20.34 -12.09 -9.42
C VAL A 225 21.12 -12.64 -8.22
N ASP A 226 20.99 -13.94 -7.93
CA ASP A 226 21.76 -14.60 -6.86
C ASP A 226 23.26 -14.69 -7.20
N ALA A 227 23.62 -14.81 -8.48
CA ALA A 227 25.02 -14.85 -8.92
C ALA A 227 25.72 -13.49 -8.74
N ALA A 228 25.03 -12.40 -9.05
CA ALA A 228 25.52 -11.04 -8.84
C ALA A 228 25.71 -10.72 -7.35
N GLU A 229 24.81 -11.19 -6.48
CA GLU A 229 24.93 -11.01 -5.02
C GLU A 229 26.11 -11.81 -4.43
N ARG A 230 26.33 -13.05 -4.86
CA ARG A 230 27.49 -13.85 -4.43
C ARG A 230 28.82 -13.21 -4.87
N SER A 231 28.84 -12.57 -6.03
CA SER A 231 30.02 -11.82 -6.50
C SER A 231 30.18 -10.46 -5.81
N ALA A 232 29.10 -9.77 -5.47
CA ALA A 232 29.13 -8.48 -4.75
C ALA A 232 29.52 -8.63 -3.27
N VAL A 233 29.13 -9.73 -2.61
CA VAL A 233 29.62 -10.09 -1.27
C VAL A 233 31.14 -10.38 -1.27
N GLY A 234 31.73 -10.67 -2.43
CA GLY A 234 33.17 -10.85 -2.61
C GLY A 234 33.97 -9.57 -2.93
N LEU A 235 33.31 -8.45 -3.24
CA LEU A 235 33.96 -7.21 -3.69
C LEU A 235 33.24 -5.98 -3.13
N SER A 236 33.64 -5.53 -1.94
CA SER A 236 33.16 -4.27 -1.36
C SER A 236 33.99 -3.07 -1.85
N ALA A 237 33.36 -2.16 -2.60
CA ALA A 237 33.68 -0.72 -2.63
C ALA A 237 32.52 0.08 -3.29
N PRO A 238 32.25 1.35 -2.88
CA PRO A 238 31.00 2.04 -3.18
C PRO A 238 31.10 2.93 -4.43
N ALA A 239 30.02 2.99 -5.22
CA ALA A 239 29.82 4.11 -6.15
C ALA A 239 28.32 4.34 -6.40
N GLY A 240 27.90 5.59 -6.23
CA GLY A 240 26.55 6.06 -6.52
C GLY A 240 26.28 6.22 -8.01
N GLY A 241 25.00 6.18 -8.37
CA GLY A 241 24.56 6.44 -9.74
C GLY A 241 23.04 6.39 -9.88
N ASN A 242 22.45 7.53 -10.21
CA ASN A 242 21.04 7.70 -10.60
C ASN A 242 20.75 6.95 -11.91
N GLY A 243 19.78 6.03 -11.89
CA GLY A 243 19.27 5.34 -13.08
C GLY A 243 17.84 4.82 -12.87
N LYS A 244 16.99 4.97 -13.87
CA LYS A 244 15.59 4.51 -13.90
C LYS A 244 15.52 3.01 -13.58
N LYS A 245 14.77 2.65 -12.54
CA LYS A 245 14.65 1.26 -12.05
C LYS A 245 13.71 0.44 -12.93
N THR A 246 14.16 -0.70 -13.41
CA THR A 246 13.32 -1.73 -14.06
C THR A 246 12.48 -2.49 -13.01
N ALA A 247 11.49 -3.29 -13.44
CA ALA A 247 10.64 -4.09 -12.55
C ALA A 247 11.46 -5.02 -11.61
N GLY A 248 12.61 -5.53 -12.08
CA GLY A 248 13.56 -6.29 -11.24
C GLY A 248 14.27 -5.42 -10.19
N GLN A 249 14.49 -4.13 -10.45
CA GLN A 249 15.08 -3.20 -9.49
C GLN A 249 14.07 -2.63 -8.47
N LEU A 250 12.76 -2.75 -8.74
CA LEU A 250 11.70 -2.46 -7.77
C LEU A 250 11.50 -3.60 -6.78
N ALA A 251 11.72 -4.86 -7.19
CA ALA A 251 11.82 -6.01 -6.28
C ALA A 251 13.01 -5.87 -5.31
N TYR A 252 14.08 -5.19 -5.73
CA TYR A 252 15.33 -5.03 -4.99
C TYR A 252 15.27 -4.06 -3.80
N ALA A 253 14.35 -3.10 -3.78
CA ALA A 253 14.27 -2.14 -2.66
C ALA A 253 13.82 -2.80 -1.34
N SER A 254 13.27 -4.02 -1.40
CA SER A 254 12.80 -4.78 -0.23
C SER A 254 13.77 -5.84 0.30
N MET A 255 14.92 -6.08 -0.37
CA MET A 255 15.86 -7.13 0.06
C MET A 255 16.80 -6.70 1.21
N GLU A 256 17.17 -5.42 1.32
CA GLU A 256 18.04 -4.96 2.42
C GLU A 256 17.33 -4.97 3.79
N THR A 257 16.00 -4.75 3.84
CA THR A 257 15.27 -4.61 5.11
C THR A 257 14.96 -5.93 5.82
N LEU A 258 15.09 -7.08 5.15
CA LEU A 258 14.78 -8.40 5.73
C LEU A 258 15.97 -9.11 6.37
N LEU A 259 17.21 -8.69 6.07
CA LEU A 259 18.42 -9.26 6.68
C LEU A 259 18.92 -8.49 7.91
N GLU A 260 18.54 -7.23 8.11
CA GLU A 260 18.93 -6.46 9.30
C GLU A 260 18.01 -6.66 10.52
N VAL A 261 16.79 -7.17 10.34
CA VAL A 261 15.81 -7.30 11.46
C VAL A 261 15.99 -8.60 12.29
N ASN A 262 16.77 -9.57 11.81
CA ASN A 262 17.04 -10.83 12.55
C ASN A 262 18.42 -10.89 13.25
N GLY A 263 19.10 -9.75 13.38
CA GLY A 263 20.44 -9.63 13.96
C GLY A 263 20.50 -9.25 15.44
N ASN A 264 19.50 -9.55 16.28
CA ASN A 264 19.59 -9.25 17.71
C ASN A 264 20.29 -10.41 18.46
N LYS A 265 21.60 -10.27 18.67
CA LYS A 265 22.40 -11.14 19.54
C LYS A 265 21.89 -11.05 20.98
N LEU A 266 21.23 -12.10 21.46
CA LEU A 266 21.09 -12.39 22.88
C LEU A 266 22.49 -12.50 23.51
N ARG A 267 22.86 -11.55 24.38
CA ARG A 267 23.94 -11.76 25.35
C ARG A 267 23.37 -12.54 26.55
N PRO A 268 24.04 -13.60 27.04
CA PRO A 268 23.69 -14.21 28.31
C PRO A 268 24.12 -13.31 29.49
N PRO A 269 23.43 -13.37 30.64
CA PRO A 269 23.82 -12.63 31.83
C PRO A 269 25.10 -13.23 32.41
N SER A 270 26.16 -12.42 32.49
CA SER A 270 27.31 -12.70 33.33
C SER A 270 26.97 -12.30 34.77
N GLY A 271 26.71 -13.28 35.61
CA GLY A 271 26.71 -13.13 37.06
C GLY A 271 28.11 -13.34 37.63
N THR A 272 28.61 -12.35 38.35
CA THR A 272 29.08 -12.41 39.75
C THR A 272 29.07 -11.01 40.30
#